data_AF-A0A4P9WQE4-F1
#
_entry.id   AF-A0A4P9WQE4-F1
#
_cell.length_a   1.000
_cell.length_b   1.000
_cell.length_c   1.000
_cell.angle_alpha   90.00
_cell.angle_beta   90.00
_cell.angle_gamma   90.00
#
_symmetry.space_group_name_H-M   'P 1'
#
loop_
_entity.id
_entity.type
_entity.pdbx_description
1 polymer ?
#
loop_
_entity_poly.entity_id
_entity_poly.type
_entity_poly.pdbx_seq_one_letter_code
_entity_poly.pdbx_strand_id
1 'polypeptide(L)'
;MSCSSSEMDPDEMLVPLNVFDEPETFRPPPPPPTCRIYVREPSAVQGGEPAQLRLNLVGGHSLWAHHLWNAGLSMARYLDRHKSLVAGKTTLELGAAAGTPSLIAAINGAACTVITDYPDQPLLDNIEKNGDENAGEAKQAGRVHTVVSEMVVGEVHDCIAERCILIRRCFAV
;
A
#
# COMPACT_ATOMS: atom_id res chain seq x y z
N MET A 1 -56.81 21.91 46.67
CA MET A 1 -55.54 21.51 46.02
C MET A 1 -55.89 20.55 44.89
N SER A 2 -56.15 21.05 43.68
CA SER A 2 -56.30 20.18 42.50
C SER A 2 -54.94 20.04 41.85
N CYS A 3 -54.41 18.83 41.84
CA CYS A 3 -53.24 18.46 41.07
C CYS A 3 -53.65 18.47 39.59
N SER A 4 -53.17 19.45 38.82
CA SER A 4 -53.31 19.44 37.37
C SER A 4 -52.31 18.43 36.82
N SER A 5 -52.81 17.27 36.41
CA SER A 5 -52.06 16.34 35.58
C SER A 5 -51.85 17.02 34.22
N SER A 6 -50.69 17.65 34.02
CA SER A 6 -50.28 18.09 32.69
C SER A 6 -50.00 16.82 31.89
N GLU A 7 -50.89 16.51 30.94
CA GLU A 7 -50.64 15.50 29.92
C GLU A 7 -49.32 15.85 29.22
N MET A 8 -48.34 14.94 29.31
CA MET A 8 -47.08 15.07 28.58
C MET A 8 -47.39 14.94 27.09
N ASP A 9 -46.96 15.93 26.32
CA ASP A 9 -47.15 15.95 24.86
C ASP A 9 -46.38 14.76 24.25
N PRO A 10 -47.03 13.82 23.53
CA PRO A 10 -46.33 12.71 22.89
C PRO A 10 -45.28 13.15 21.87
N ASP A 11 -45.35 14.40 21.37
CA ASP A 11 -44.32 14.98 20.50
C ASP A 11 -43.04 15.41 21.27
N GLU A 12 -43.08 15.53 22.61
CA GLU A 12 -41.87 15.75 23.44
C GLU A 12 -40.96 14.51 23.54
N MET A 13 -41.42 13.32 23.12
CA MET A 13 -40.60 12.10 23.05
C MET A 13 -39.88 11.92 21.70
N LEU A 14 -40.02 12.84 20.76
CA LEU A 14 -39.37 12.73 19.46
C LEU A 14 -37.90 13.14 19.57
N VAL A 15 -37.04 12.13 19.69
CA VAL A 15 -35.59 12.31 19.58
C VAL A 15 -35.29 12.94 18.21
N PRO A 16 -34.55 14.07 18.17
CA PRO A 16 -34.19 14.71 16.92
C PRO A 16 -33.53 13.70 15.96
N LEU A 17 -33.97 13.68 14.69
CA LEU A 17 -33.45 12.75 13.70
C LEU A 17 -31.93 12.88 13.46
N ASN A 18 -31.33 14.00 13.89
CA ASN A 18 -29.90 14.29 13.78
C ASN A 18 -29.10 13.97 15.07
N VAL A 19 -29.67 13.26 16.04
CA VAL A 19 -28.94 12.86 17.27
C VAL A 19 -27.71 11.99 16.98
N PHE A 20 -27.72 11.29 15.84
CA PHE A 20 -26.62 10.45 15.37
C PHE A 20 -25.74 11.14 14.32
N ASP A 21 -26.08 12.37 13.92
CA ASP A 21 -25.26 13.13 12.98
C ASP A 21 -23.99 13.58 13.70
N GLU A 22 -22.85 13.18 13.18
CA GLU A 22 -21.58 13.64 13.70
C GLU A 22 -21.38 15.13 13.35
N PRO A 23 -20.97 15.98 14.32
CA PRO A 23 -20.63 17.37 14.03
C PRO A 23 -19.54 17.47 12.97
N GLU A 24 -19.58 18.50 12.12
CA GLU A 24 -18.57 18.71 11.06
C GLU A 24 -17.13 18.80 11.59
N THR A 25 -16.94 19.22 12.84
CA THR A 25 -15.63 19.34 13.51
C THR A 25 -15.21 18.10 14.28
N PHE A 26 -16.03 17.04 14.28
CA PHE A 26 -15.77 15.83 15.06
C PHE A 26 -14.61 15.00 14.49
N ARG A 27 -14.54 14.86 13.15
CA ARG A 27 -13.47 14.11 12.49
C ARG A 27 -12.39 15.04 11.97
N PRO A 28 -11.11 14.81 12.32
CA PRO A 28 -10.02 15.53 11.66
C PRO A 28 -10.02 15.20 10.15
N PRO A 29 -9.60 16.15 9.30
CA PRO A 29 -9.50 15.90 7.87
C PRO A 29 -8.50 14.77 7.60
N PRO A 30 -8.70 13.98 6.53
CA PRO A 30 -7.75 12.93 6.15
C PRO A 30 -6.34 13.53 5.98
N PRO A 31 -5.28 12.86 6.51
CA PRO A 31 -3.92 13.37 6.34
C PRO A 31 -3.58 13.54 4.86
N PRO A 32 -2.80 14.56 4.48
CA PRO A 32 -2.41 14.76 3.09
C PRO A 32 -1.44 13.65 2.61
N PRO A 33 -1.29 13.44 1.30
CA PRO A 33 -0.24 12.58 0.74
C PRO A 33 1.14 12.97 1.25
N THR A 34 2.00 11.99 1.49
CA THR A 34 3.35 12.24 2.00
C THR A 34 4.40 11.55 1.15
N CYS A 35 5.65 11.95 1.33
CA CYS A 35 6.81 11.31 0.73
C CYS A 35 7.75 10.84 1.83
N ARG A 36 8.36 9.68 1.64
CA ARG A 36 9.38 9.11 2.51
C ARG A 36 10.59 8.68 1.70
N ILE A 37 11.77 8.83 2.27
CA ILE A 37 13.01 8.34 1.67
C ILE A 37 13.39 7.04 2.38
N TYR A 38 13.49 5.96 1.62
CA TYR A 38 14.05 4.71 2.08
C TYR A 38 15.52 4.63 1.71
N VAL A 39 16.41 4.61 2.71
CA VAL A 39 17.85 4.53 2.52
C VAL A 39 18.28 3.06 2.61
N ARG A 40 19.00 2.59 1.59
CA ARG A 40 19.54 1.23 1.53
C ARG A 40 20.84 1.15 2.33
N GLU A 41 21.18 -0.06 2.77
CA GLU A 41 22.45 -0.28 3.45
C GLU A 41 23.61 -0.18 2.45
N PRO A 42 24.67 0.62 2.74
CA PRO A 42 25.76 0.83 1.77
C PRO A 42 26.42 -0.47 1.29
N SER A 43 26.48 -1.51 2.13
CA SER A 43 27.04 -2.82 1.78
C SER A 43 26.16 -3.62 0.79
N ALA A 44 24.88 -3.29 0.66
CA ALA A 44 23.95 -3.96 -0.24
C ALA A 44 23.79 -3.24 -1.59
N VAL A 45 24.30 -2.01 -1.72
CA VAL A 45 24.22 -1.22 -2.95
C VAL A 45 25.38 -1.60 -3.88
N GLN A 46 25.06 -2.06 -5.08
CA GLN A 46 26.05 -2.37 -6.13
C GLN A 46 26.21 -1.18 -7.10
N GLY A 47 27.30 -1.16 -7.86
CA GLY A 47 27.61 -0.04 -8.78
C GLY A 47 26.48 0.21 -9.78
N GLY A 48 25.99 1.45 -9.83
CA GLY A 48 24.88 1.86 -10.71
C GLY A 48 23.50 1.72 -10.07
N GLU A 49 23.35 1.02 -8.94
CA GLU A 49 22.08 0.95 -8.24
C GLU A 49 21.80 2.21 -7.41
N PRO A 50 20.53 2.63 -7.25
CA PRO A 50 20.18 3.76 -6.39
C PRO A 50 20.45 3.42 -4.93
N ALA A 51 21.09 4.33 -4.19
CA ALA A 51 21.32 4.18 -2.74
C ALA A 51 20.07 4.46 -1.89
N GLN A 52 19.08 5.15 -2.47
CA GLN A 52 17.86 5.54 -1.79
C GLN A 52 16.67 5.51 -2.74
N LEU A 53 15.49 5.21 -2.21
CA LEU A 53 14.23 5.23 -2.94
C LEU A 53 13.34 6.36 -2.40
N ARG A 54 12.75 7.13 -3.31
CA ARG A 54 11.73 8.13 -3.00
C ARG A 54 10.35 7.47 -3.11
N LEU A 55 9.69 7.28 -1.97
CA LEU A 55 8.41 6.59 -1.87
C LEU A 55 7.30 7.60 -1.61
N ASN A 56 6.44 7.79 -2.60
CA ASN A 56 5.19 8.50 -2.47
C ASN A 56 4.17 7.61 -1.74
N LEU A 57 3.38 8.22 -0.87
CA LEU A 57 2.31 7.59 -0.10
C LEU A 57 1.02 8.39 -0.34
N VAL A 58 -0.09 7.68 -0.51
CA VAL A 58 -1.42 8.31 -0.60
C VAL A 58 -1.76 9.07 0.69
N GLY A 59 -2.73 10.00 0.60
CA GLY A 59 -3.30 10.65 1.78
C GLY A 59 -4.15 9.68 2.60
N GLY A 60 -4.82 10.17 3.64
CA GLY A 60 -5.68 9.37 4.53
C GLY A 60 -6.57 8.42 3.75
N HIS A 61 -6.33 7.12 3.95
CA HIS A 61 -6.87 6.06 3.10
C HIS A 61 -7.35 4.90 3.97
N SER A 62 -8.54 4.36 3.68
CA SER A 62 -9.15 3.24 4.41
C SER A 62 -8.31 1.97 4.40
N LEU A 63 -7.56 1.74 3.31
CA LEU A 63 -6.60 0.63 3.15
C LEU A 63 -5.26 0.82 3.88
N TRP A 64 -5.09 1.93 4.59
CA TRP A 64 -3.89 2.28 5.34
C TRP A 64 -2.61 2.39 4.48
N ALA A 65 -2.76 2.66 3.19
CA ALA A 65 -1.64 2.85 2.25
C ALA A 65 -0.90 4.20 2.42
N HIS A 66 -1.40 5.07 3.30
CA HIS A 66 -0.71 6.29 3.73
C HIS A 66 0.45 6.02 4.72
N HIS A 67 0.57 4.78 5.18
CA HIS A 67 1.69 4.34 6.02
C HIS A 67 2.74 3.60 5.20
N LEU A 68 3.99 3.92 5.48
CA LEU A 68 5.12 3.09 5.07
C LEU A 68 5.35 2.01 6.14
N TRP A 69 4.95 0.78 5.83
CA TRP A 69 4.90 -0.30 6.79
C TRP A 69 6.28 -0.90 7.09
N ASN A 70 6.60 -1.05 8.37
CA ASN A 70 7.87 -1.62 8.84
C ASN A 70 8.14 -3.03 8.27
N ALA A 71 7.10 -3.83 8.06
CA ALA A 71 7.22 -5.15 7.43
C ALA A 71 7.74 -5.05 5.99
N GLY A 72 7.23 -4.09 5.20
CA GLY A 72 7.72 -3.81 3.85
C GLY A 72 9.18 -3.34 3.86
N LEU A 73 9.55 -2.47 4.80
CA LEU A 73 10.93 -2.04 4.99
C LEU A 73 11.86 -3.19 5.40
N SER A 74 11.39 -4.07 6.27
CA SER A 74 12.15 -5.24 6.73
C SER A 74 12.39 -6.23 5.60
N MET A 75 11.36 -6.52 4.79
CA MET A 75 11.47 -7.37 3.61
C MET A 75 12.41 -6.76 2.56
N ALA A 76 12.28 -5.46 2.29
CA ALA A 76 13.17 -4.74 1.37
C ALA A 76 14.65 -4.89 1.79
N ARG A 77 14.98 -4.64 3.06
CA ARG A 77 16.35 -4.86 3.57
C ARG A 77 16.80 -6.31 3.44
N TYR A 78 15.89 -7.25 3.70
CA TYR A 78 16.21 -8.67 3.59
C TYR A 78 16.54 -9.06 2.15
N LEU A 79 15.75 -8.62 1.16
CA LEU A 79 16.01 -8.86 -0.25
C LEU A 79 17.31 -8.19 -0.73
N ASP A 80 17.63 -7.00 -0.22
CA ASP A 80 18.89 -6.31 -0.48
C ASP A 80 20.12 -7.10 -0.01
N ARG A 81 20.04 -7.73 1.16
CA ARG A 81 21.11 -8.60 1.68
C ARG A 81 21.19 -9.96 0.98
N HIS A 82 20.11 -10.38 0.31
CA HIS A 82 19.98 -11.72 -0.28
C HIS A 82 19.52 -11.63 -1.74
N LYS A 83 20.22 -10.84 -2.57
CA LYS A 83 19.85 -10.58 -3.98
C LYS A 83 19.63 -11.86 -4.81
N SER A 84 20.37 -12.94 -4.53
CA SER A 84 20.22 -14.24 -5.19
C SER A 84 18.84 -14.88 -5.02
N LEU A 85 18.07 -14.44 -4.02
CA LEU A 85 16.70 -14.86 -3.88
C LEU A 85 15.88 -14.41 -5.07
N VAL A 86 16.06 -13.20 -5.59
CA VAL A 86 15.20 -12.60 -6.63
C VAL A 86 15.87 -12.43 -7.98
N ALA A 87 17.21 -12.39 -8.03
CA ALA A 87 17.96 -12.20 -9.27
C ALA A 87 17.60 -13.24 -10.34
N GLY A 88 17.22 -12.78 -11.53
CA GLY A 88 16.82 -13.61 -12.66
C GLY A 88 15.46 -14.30 -12.51
N LYS A 89 14.68 -13.99 -11.47
CA LYS A 89 13.38 -14.63 -11.19
C LYS A 89 12.22 -13.68 -11.37
N THR A 90 11.02 -14.24 -11.47
CA THR A 90 9.78 -13.49 -11.42
C THR A 90 9.31 -13.34 -9.97
N THR A 91 8.87 -12.14 -9.60
CA THR A 91 8.37 -11.83 -8.25
C THR A 91 6.94 -11.31 -8.33
N LEU A 92 6.12 -11.64 -7.34
CA LEU A 92 4.76 -11.13 -7.17
C LEU A 92 4.61 -10.60 -5.75
N GLU A 93 4.22 -9.34 -5.61
CA GLU A 93 3.88 -8.74 -4.32
C GLU A 93 2.37 -8.57 -4.16
N LEU A 94 1.84 -9.04 -3.04
CA LEU A 94 0.44 -8.89 -2.64
C LEU A 94 0.29 -7.83 -1.54
N GLY A 95 -0.51 -6.80 -1.80
CA GLY A 95 -0.76 -5.72 -0.85
C GLY A 95 0.45 -4.80 -0.68
N ALA A 96 0.94 -4.31 -1.82
CA ALA A 96 2.22 -3.62 -1.96
C ALA A 96 2.30 -2.23 -1.27
N ALA A 97 1.18 -1.53 -1.15
CA ALA A 97 1.05 -0.14 -0.72
C ALA A 97 2.00 0.81 -1.47
N ALA A 98 3.22 1.01 -0.97
CA ALA A 98 4.25 1.81 -1.63
C ALA A 98 5.09 1.02 -2.66
N GLY A 99 4.97 -0.32 -2.68
CA GLY A 99 5.73 -1.22 -3.56
C GLY A 99 7.19 -1.45 -3.16
N THR A 100 7.59 -1.09 -1.93
CA THR A 100 9.00 -1.04 -1.54
C THR A 100 9.76 -2.36 -1.72
N PRO A 101 9.24 -3.53 -1.27
CA PRO A 101 9.88 -4.82 -1.52
C PRO A 101 10.03 -5.15 -3.00
N SER A 102 8.99 -4.94 -3.81
CA SER A 102 9.02 -5.15 -5.26
C SER A 102 10.03 -4.27 -5.97
N LEU A 103 10.09 -2.98 -5.63
CA LEU A 103 11.06 -2.06 -6.23
C LEU A 103 12.49 -2.53 -5.93
N ILE A 104 12.75 -2.97 -4.71
CA ILE A 104 14.04 -3.56 -4.35
C ILE A 104 14.29 -4.88 -5.09
N ALA A 105 13.29 -5.73 -5.27
CA ALA A 105 13.44 -6.94 -6.06
C ALA A 105 13.83 -6.64 -7.52
N ALA A 106 13.19 -5.64 -8.13
CA ALA A 106 13.48 -5.18 -9.48
C ALA A 106 14.90 -4.60 -9.62
N ILE A 107 15.32 -3.78 -8.65
CA ILE A 107 16.69 -3.23 -8.57
C ILE A 107 17.72 -4.35 -8.41
N ASN A 108 17.41 -5.37 -7.60
CA ASN A 108 18.29 -6.52 -7.35
C ASN A 108 18.30 -7.55 -8.48
N GLY A 109 17.79 -7.19 -9.66
CA GLY A 109 17.92 -7.98 -10.88
C GLY A 109 16.82 -9.01 -11.07
N ALA A 110 15.64 -8.86 -10.46
CA ALA A 110 14.48 -9.65 -10.84
C ALA A 110 14.23 -9.54 -12.36
N ALA A 111 13.94 -10.68 -12.98
CA ALA A 111 13.63 -10.76 -14.40
C ALA A 111 12.28 -10.09 -14.71
N CYS A 112 11.33 -10.24 -13.80
CA CYS A 112 10.04 -9.59 -13.85
C CYS A 112 9.48 -9.41 -12.43
N THR A 113 8.81 -8.30 -12.17
CA THR A 113 8.23 -7.94 -10.88
C THR A 113 6.81 -7.44 -11.08
N VAL A 114 5.87 -8.15 -10.48
CA VAL A 114 4.45 -7.83 -10.52
C VAL A 114 4.04 -7.26 -9.16
N ILE A 115 3.58 -6.01 -9.16
CA ILE A 115 3.18 -5.28 -7.96
C ILE A 115 1.66 -5.20 -7.94
N THR A 116 1.03 -5.76 -6.91
CA THR A 116 -0.44 -5.78 -6.79
C THR A 116 -0.92 -5.17 -5.48
N ASP A 117 -2.07 -4.52 -5.56
CA ASP A 117 -2.84 -4.06 -4.40
C ASP A 117 -4.33 -4.01 -4.75
N TYR A 118 -5.15 -3.56 -3.80
CA TYR A 118 -6.57 -3.34 -3.95
C TYR A 118 -6.88 -2.43 -5.16
N PRO A 119 -8.02 -2.63 -5.85
CA PRO A 119 -8.43 -1.79 -7.00
C PRO A 119 -8.89 -0.39 -6.57
N ASP A 120 -7.94 0.40 -6.07
CA ASP A 120 -8.10 1.81 -5.73
C ASP A 120 -7.20 2.64 -6.64
N GLN A 121 -7.78 3.46 -7.53
CA GLN A 121 -7.03 4.17 -8.56
C GLN A 121 -5.94 5.10 -7.97
N PRO A 122 -6.22 5.93 -6.93
CA PRO A 122 -5.18 6.73 -6.28
C PRO A 122 -4.00 5.91 -5.74
N LEU A 123 -4.26 4.74 -5.16
CA LEU A 123 -3.23 3.81 -4.69
C LEU A 123 -2.40 3.26 -5.85
N LEU A 124 -3.06 2.82 -6.92
CA LEU A 124 -2.41 2.23 -8.08
C LEU A 124 -1.54 3.25 -8.82
N ASP A 125 -2.04 4.47 -9.03
CA ASP A 125 -1.29 5.58 -9.61
C ASP A 125 -0.05 5.89 -8.77
N ASN A 126 -0.17 5.81 -7.44
CA ASN A 126 0.94 6.03 -6.53
C ASN A 126 1.99 4.90 -6.60
N ILE A 127 1.56 3.64 -6.71
CA ILE A 127 2.47 2.50 -6.94
C ILE A 127 3.20 2.67 -8.28
N GLU A 128 2.45 3.03 -9.32
CA GLU A 128 3.01 3.24 -10.65
C GLU A 128 4.06 4.35 -10.66
N LYS A 129 3.74 5.49 -10.05
CA LYS A 129 4.66 6.62 -9.85
C LYS A 129 5.92 6.20 -9.10
N ASN A 130 5.80 5.40 -8.04
CA ASN A 130 6.97 4.88 -7.34
C ASN A 130 7.81 3.95 -8.23
N GLY A 131 7.19 3.16 -9.10
CA GLY A 131 7.87 2.40 -10.15
C GLY A 131 8.68 3.28 -11.09
N ASP A 132 8.08 4.36 -11.59
CA ASP A 132 8.74 5.31 -12.49
C ASP A 132 9.93 6.02 -11.83
N GLU A 133 9.75 6.50 -10.60
CA GLU A 133 10.77 7.29 -9.89
C GLU A 133 11.96 6.45 -9.42
N ASN A 134 11.79 5.14 -9.19
CA ASN A 134 12.79 4.31 -8.52
C ASN A 134 13.32 3.13 -9.34
N ALA A 135 12.56 2.68 -10.32
CA ALA A 135 12.88 1.49 -11.12
C ALA A 135 12.71 1.77 -12.63
N GLY A 136 12.89 3.02 -13.07
CA GLY A 136 12.66 3.46 -14.45
C GLY A 136 13.36 2.60 -15.51
N GLU A 137 14.62 2.22 -15.32
CA GLU A 137 15.33 1.33 -16.25
C GLU A 137 14.69 -0.06 -16.33
N ALA A 138 14.28 -0.63 -15.20
CA ALA A 138 13.61 -1.93 -15.15
C ALA A 138 12.21 -1.85 -15.76
N LYS A 139 11.49 -0.75 -15.55
CA LYS A 139 10.15 -0.52 -16.11
C LYS A 139 10.21 -0.31 -17.62
N GLN A 140 11.16 0.47 -18.12
CA GLN A 140 11.41 0.66 -19.57
C GLN A 140 11.78 -0.65 -20.26
N ALA A 141 12.50 -1.54 -19.56
CA ALA A 141 12.80 -2.88 -20.04
C ALA A 141 11.62 -3.86 -19.93
N GLY A 142 10.44 -3.42 -19.49
CA GLY A 142 9.26 -4.27 -19.33
C GLY A 142 9.41 -5.32 -18.23
N ARG A 143 10.23 -5.06 -17.21
CA ARG A 143 10.47 -5.97 -16.07
C ARG A 143 9.66 -5.60 -14.84
N VAL A 144 8.96 -4.47 -14.82
CA VAL A 144 8.13 -4.04 -13.70
C VAL A 144 6.72 -3.78 -14.21
N HIS A 145 5.74 -4.46 -13.63
CA HIS A 145 4.33 -4.34 -13.98
C HIS A 145 3.51 -4.05 -12.73
N THR A 146 2.77 -2.96 -12.74
CA THR A 146 1.71 -2.72 -11.74
C THR A 146 0.44 -3.38 -12.26
N VAL A 147 -0.13 -4.29 -11.48
CA VAL A 147 -1.34 -5.03 -11.86
C VAL A 147 -2.45 -4.75 -10.86
N VAL A 148 -3.61 -4.38 -11.41
CA VAL A 148 -4.86 -4.21 -10.66
C VAL A 148 -5.51 -5.58 -10.49
N SER A 149 -5.76 -5.98 -9.25
CA SER A 149 -6.54 -7.19 -9.01
C SER A 149 -7.31 -7.06 -7.70
N GLU A 150 -8.62 -7.33 -7.74
CA GLU A 150 -9.48 -7.57 -6.58
C GLU A 150 -8.99 -8.80 -5.82
N MET A 151 -7.83 -8.71 -5.15
CA MET A 151 -7.15 -9.88 -4.59
C MET A 151 -6.69 -10.82 -5.74
N VAL A 152 -5.43 -11.25 -5.76
CA VAL A 152 -5.05 -12.37 -6.65
C VAL A 152 -5.70 -13.65 -6.12
N VAL A 153 -6.98 -13.83 -6.42
CA VAL A 153 -7.81 -15.01 -6.14
C VAL A 153 -8.54 -15.33 -7.44
N GLY A 154 -7.85 -15.98 -8.37
CA GLY A 154 -8.38 -16.33 -9.70
C GLY A 154 -7.29 -16.54 -10.77
N GLU A 155 -7.71 -16.75 -12.02
CA GLU A 155 -6.97 -17.23 -13.21
C GLU A 155 -5.61 -16.57 -13.55
N VAL A 156 -5.26 -15.44 -12.92
CA VAL A 156 -3.88 -14.87 -12.96
C VAL A 156 -2.87 -15.81 -12.29
N HIS A 157 -3.36 -16.78 -11.50
CA HIS A 157 -2.59 -17.78 -10.77
C HIS A 157 -1.77 -18.72 -11.67
N ASP A 158 -2.30 -19.15 -12.81
CA ASP A 158 -1.70 -20.28 -13.55
C ASP A 158 -0.45 -19.86 -14.34
N CYS A 159 -0.34 -18.59 -14.71
CA CYS A 159 0.79 -18.06 -15.46
C CYS A 159 1.87 -17.42 -14.56
N ILE A 160 1.46 -16.87 -13.41
CA ILE A 160 2.33 -16.07 -12.53
C ILE A 160 2.68 -16.85 -11.24
N ALA A 161 1.75 -17.54 -10.60
CA ALA A 161 1.99 -18.11 -9.27
C ALA A 161 2.91 -19.35 -9.26
N GLU A 162 2.91 -20.19 -10.30
CA GLU A 162 3.73 -21.42 -10.32
C GLU A 162 5.24 -21.18 -10.44
N ARG A 163 5.66 -19.96 -10.82
CA ARG A 163 7.08 -19.61 -11.05
C ARG A 163 7.55 -18.35 -10.31
N CYS A 164 6.68 -17.75 -9.49
CA CYS A 164 7.01 -16.52 -8.77
C CYS A 164 7.49 -16.76 -7.34
N ILE A 165 8.41 -15.90 -6.92
CA ILE A 165 8.64 -15.67 -5.49
C ILE A 165 7.54 -14.75 -4.99
N LEU A 166 6.73 -15.28 -4.07
CA LEU A 166 5.68 -14.53 -3.40
C LEU A 166 6.26 -13.62 -2.32
N ILE A 167 6.11 -12.32 -2.52
CA ILE A 167 6.40 -11.30 -1.51
C ILE A 167 5.07 -10.97 -0.83
N ARG A 168 4.86 -11.53 0.37
CA ARG A 168 3.63 -11.31 1.13
C ARG A 168 3.86 -10.32 2.24
N ARG A 169 2.94 -9.38 2.40
CA ARG A 169 2.86 -8.55 3.59
C ARG A 169 2.43 -9.43 4.78
N CYS A 170 3.31 -9.57 5.78
CA CYS A 170 2.91 -10.13 7.08
C CYS A 170 2.24 -9.02 7.90
N PHE A 171 0.94 -9.16 8.16
CA PHE A 171 0.29 -8.43 9.24
C PHE A 171 0.75 -9.08 10.56
N ALA A 172 1.82 -8.55 11.14
CA ALA A 172 2.05 -8.78 12.57
C ALA A 172 1.04 -7.87 13.30
N VAL A 173 -0.05 -8.47 13.76
CA VAL A 173 -1.01 -7.86 14.69
C VAL A 173 -0.42 -7.92 16.09
#